data_AF-A0A8J6MZ83-F1
#
_entry.id   AF-A0A8J6MZ83-F1
#
_cell.length_a   1.000
_cell.length_b   1.000
_cell.length_c   1.000
_cell.angle_alpha   90.00
_cell.angle_beta   90.00
_cell.angle_gamma   90.00
#
_symmetry.space_group_name_H-M   'P 1'
#
loop_
_entity.id
_entity.type
_entity.pdbx_description
1 polymer ?
#
loop_
_entity_poly.entity_id
_entity_poly.type
_entity_poly.pdbx_seq_one_letter_code
_entity_poly.pdbx_strand_id
1 'polypeptide(L)'
;LTGCFGGVFLKDGRIVVTNGCGQGKPVKEYFDALRGYLQERHSLVIDETVANYGCVVHDMPAVDNFLTGKENVLLVGEAGGFNRCAEGITSALITGQAAGESILKSVQTGEPASEIYLVTAKQEMERCRKAYGFLEKNLGVNPFTRGSNSRPGS
;
A
#
# COMPACT_ATOMS: atom_id res chain seq x y z
N LEU A 1 -5.13 -21.01 -6.49
CA LEU A 1 -4.99 -19.57 -6.78
C LEU A 1 -3.96 -18.98 -5.83
N THR A 2 -2.87 -18.47 -6.41
CA THR A 2 -1.64 -17.97 -5.80
C THR A 2 -1.85 -16.59 -5.17
N GLY A 3 -1.97 -16.51 -3.84
CA GLY A 3 -1.85 -15.25 -3.10
C GLY A 3 -2.91 -14.20 -3.43
N CYS A 4 -2.80 -13.03 -2.80
CA CYS A 4 -3.59 -11.84 -3.11
C CYS A 4 -3.01 -11.06 -4.32
N PHE A 5 -1.70 -11.18 -4.57
CA PHE A 5 -1.00 -10.61 -5.73
C PHE A 5 0.38 -11.27 -5.88
N GLY A 6 0.86 -11.45 -7.12
CA GLY A 6 2.22 -11.91 -7.41
C GLY A 6 2.90 -10.99 -8.42
N GLY A 7 4.19 -10.75 -8.25
CA GLY A 7 4.96 -9.85 -9.11
C GLY A 7 6.38 -10.36 -9.36
N VAL A 8 6.93 -10.06 -10.54
CA VAL A 8 8.32 -10.33 -10.92
C VAL A 8 8.89 -9.07 -11.55
N PHE A 9 10.01 -8.59 -11.03
CA PHE A 9 10.66 -7.36 -11.48
C PHE A 9 12.17 -7.57 -11.63
N LEU A 10 12.81 -6.88 -12.57
CA LEU A 10 14.27 -6.80 -12.65
C LEU A 10 14.72 -5.51 -11.96
N LYS A 11 15.60 -5.63 -10.96
CA LYS A 11 16.16 -4.49 -10.23
C LYS A 11 17.63 -4.74 -9.91
N ASP A 12 18.50 -3.80 -10.28
CA ASP A 12 19.94 -3.84 -9.97
C ASP A 12 20.60 -5.18 -10.37
N GLY A 13 20.24 -5.68 -11.56
CA GLY A 13 20.72 -6.96 -12.09
C GLY A 13 20.14 -8.21 -11.41
N ARG A 14 19.15 -8.06 -10.53
CA ARG A 14 18.52 -9.16 -9.77
C ARG A 14 17.04 -9.28 -10.11
N ILE A 15 16.56 -10.52 -10.12
CA ILE A 15 15.13 -10.79 -10.21
C ILE A 15 14.54 -10.69 -8.81
N VAL A 16 13.53 -9.84 -8.65
CA VAL A 16 12.75 -9.70 -7.43
C VAL A 16 11.39 -10.35 -7.67
N VAL A 17 11.14 -11.44 -6.97
CA VAL A 17 9.84 -12.11 -6.96
C VAL A 17 9.11 -11.70 -5.68
N THR A 18 7.90 -11.21 -5.82
CA THR A 18 7.06 -10.80 -4.69
C THR A 18 5.75 -11.55 -4.71
N ASN A 19 5.25 -11.85 -3.52
CA ASN A 19 3.92 -12.40 -3.32
C ASN A 19 3.34 -11.86 -2.02
N GLY A 20 2.02 -11.78 -1.95
CA GLY A 20 1.31 -11.38 -0.74
C GLY A 20 0.15 -12.32 -0.44
N CYS A 21 -0.26 -12.36 0.83
CA CYS A 21 -1.46 -13.05 1.27
C CYS A 21 -2.20 -12.22 2.31
N GLY A 22 -3.47 -12.53 2.52
CA GLY A 22 -4.26 -11.94 3.60
C GLY A 22 -3.69 -12.28 4.98
N GLN A 23 -4.09 -11.49 5.97
CA GLN A 23 -3.68 -11.67 7.37
C GLN A 23 -3.98 -13.09 7.89
N GLY A 24 -3.06 -13.64 8.68
CA GLY A 24 -3.19 -14.97 9.28
C GLY A 24 -2.91 -16.14 8.34
N LYS A 25 -2.57 -15.87 7.07
CA LYS A 25 -2.25 -16.91 6.09
C LYS A 25 -0.73 -17.14 5.97
N PRO A 26 -0.28 -18.36 5.57
CA PRO A 26 1.13 -18.68 5.45
C PRO A 26 1.72 -18.12 4.15
N VAL A 27 2.25 -16.89 4.19
CA VAL A 27 2.82 -16.20 3.01
C VAL A 27 3.86 -17.04 2.25
N LYS A 28 4.62 -17.86 2.96
CA LYS A 28 5.64 -18.74 2.37
C LYS A 28 5.04 -19.78 1.43
N GLU A 29 3.93 -20.41 1.80
CA GLU A 29 3.28 -21.42 0.95
C GLU A 29 2.76 -20.80 -0.35
N TYR A 30 2.21 -19.58 -0.25
CA TYR A 30 1.80 -18.83 -1.43
C TYR A 30 2.99 -18.47 -2.32
N PHE A 31 4.11 -18.02 -1.74
CA PHE A 31 5.33 -17.74 -2.48
C PHE A 31 5.86 -18.99 -3.18
N ASP A 32 5.91 -20.12 -2.50
CA ASP A 32 6.36 -21.40 -3.08
C ASP A 32 5.45 -21.84 -4.25
N ALA A 33 4.13 -21.63 -4.12
CA ALA A 33 3.18 -21.88 -5.20
C ALA A 33 3.40 -20.96 -6.42
N LEU A 34 3.68 -19.67 -6.19
CA LEU A 34 4.02 -18.74 -7.27
C LEU A 34 5.32 -19.14 -7.96
N ARG A 35 6.34 -19.54 -7.19
CA ARG A 35 7.61 -20.03 -7.73
C ARG A 35 7.41 -21.26 -8.62
N GLY A 36 6.62 -22.24 -8.16
CA GLY A 36 6.27 -23.42 -8.95
C GLY A 36 5.57 -23.06 -10.25
N TYR A 37 4.58 -22.16 -10.19
CA TYR A 37 3.90 -21.65 -11.38
C TYR A 37 4.88 -20.99 -12.37
N LEU A 38 5.80 -20.15 -11.89
CA LEU A 38 6.79 -19.47 -12.73
C LEU A 38 7.74 -20.45 -13.41
N GLN A 39 8.17 -21.49 -12.69
CA GLN A 39 9.00 -22.54 -13.25
C GLN A 39 8.25 -23.35 -14.32
N GLU A 40 7.04 -23.83 -14.01
CA GLU A 40 6.26 -24.67 -14.92
C GLU A 40 5.78 -23.94 -16.18
N ARG A 41 5.32 -22.69 -16.03
CA ARG A 41 4.67 -21.94 -17.12
C ARG A 41 5.62 -21.01 -17.87
N HIS A 42 6.68 -20.57 -17.21
CA HIS A 42 7.60 -19.56 -17.77
C HIS A 42 9.05 -20.02 -17.80
N SER A 43 9.35 -21.26 -17.37
CA SER A 43 10.72 -21.80 -17.27
C SER A 43 11.66 -20.92 -16.44
N LEU A 44 11.11 -20.07 -15.57
CA LEU A 44 11.90 -19.22 -14.68
C LEU A 44 12.34 -20.06 -13.47
N VAL A 45 13.64 -20.35 -13.42
CA VAL A 45 14.27 -21.08 -12.32
C VAL A 45 15.00 -20.10 -11.42
N ILE A 46 14.66 -20.09 -10.12
CA ILE A 46 15.38 -19.33 -9.10
C ILE A 46 16.50 -20.22 -8.58
N ASP A 47 17.72 -19.98 -9.07
CA ASP A 47 18.91 -20.77 -8.72
C ASP A 47 19.45 -20.41 -7.32
N GLU A 48 19.51 -19.11 -7.01
CA GLU A 48 19.98 -18.60 -5.72
C GLU A 48 19.01 -17.55 -5.15
N THR A 49 18.75 -17.62 -3.84
CA THR A 49 18.05 -16.57 -3.10
C THR A 49 19.04 -15.73 -2.31
N VAL A 50 19.36 -14.55 -2.81
CA VAL A 50 20.36 -13.65 -2.21
C VAL A 50 19.84 -12.89 -0.98
N ALA A 51 18.51 -12.70 -0.87
CA ALA A 51 17.87 -12.02 0.25
C ALA A 51 16.37 -12.32 0.31
N ASN A 52 15.79 -12.21 1.50
CA ASN A 52 14.35 -12.29 1.75
C ASN A 52 13.88 -11.05 2.51
N TYR A 53 12.75 -10.49 2.10
CA TYR A 53 12.13 -9.33 2.73
C TYR A 53 10.64 -9.59 2.94
N GLY A 54 10.07 -8.92 3.94
CA GLY A 54 8.65 -8.93 4.21
C GLY A 54 8.18 -7.60 4.74
N CYS A 55 6.95 -7.23 4.41
CA CYS A 55 6.28 -6.07 4.97
C CYS A 55 4.80 -6.40 5.22
N VAL A 56 4.17 -5.57 6.04
CA VAL A 56 2.73 -5.58 6.25
C VAL A 56 2.15 -4.40 5.52
N VAL A 57 1.03 -4.61 4.83
CA VAL A 57 0.29 -3.57 4.12
C VAL A 57 -1.09 -3.44 4.76
N HIS A 58 -1.57 -2.21 4.90
CA HIS A 58 -2.90 -1.93 5.48
C HIS A 58 -3.97 -1.72 4.39
N ASP A 59 -5.23 -1.75 4.81
CA ASP A 59 -6.42 -1.56 3.97
C ASP A 59 -7.12 -0.21 4.18
N MET A 60 -6.46 0.73 4.87
CA MET A 60 -7.03 2.03 5.25
C MET A 60 -7.76 2.78 4.12
N PRO A 61 -7.24 2.88 2.87
CA PRO A 61 -7.99 3.51 1.78
C PRO A 61 -9.29 2.82 1.42
N ALA A 62 -9.35 1.50 1.57
CA ALA A 62 -10.52 0.70 1.23
C ALA A 62 -11.66 0.90 2.22
N VAL A 63 -11.33 1.21 3.48
CA VAL A 63 -12.29 1.43 4.57
C VAL A 63 -12.42 2.91 4.94
N ASP A 64 -11.92 3.81 4.09
CA ASP A 64 -11.94 5.25 4.26
C ASP A 64 -11.34 5.74 5.60
N ASN A 65 -10.31 5.06 6.09
CA ASN A 65 -9.68 5.35 7.38
C ASN A 65 -8.36 6.11 7.21
N PHE A 66 -8.38 7.31 6.64
CA PHE A 66 -7.18 8.14 6.51
C PHE A 66 -6.89 8.92 7.80
N LEU A 67 -5.62 9.02 8.16
CA LEU A 67 -5.15 9.80 9.29
C LEU A 67 -4.16 10.84 8.78
N THR A 68 -4.52 12.13 8.75
CA THR A 68 -3.62 13.18 8.25
C THR A 68 -2.75 13.81 9.34
N GLY A 69 -3.00 13.46 10.61
CA GLY A 69 -2.36 14.07 11.76
C GLY A 69 -3.21 15.17 12.40
N LYS A 70 -2.63 15.88 13.36
CA LYS A 70 -3.30 16.88 14.20
C LYS A 70 -2.32 17.98 14.61
N GLU A 71 -2.76 19.23 14.54
CA GLU A 71 -1.97 20.41 14.90
C GLU A 71 -0.62 20.43 14.15
N ASN A 72 0.48 20.27 14.88
CA ASN A 72 1.84 20.31 14.36
C ASN A 72 2.40 18.93 13.98
N VAL A 73 1.57 17.88 14.03
CA VAL A 73 1.95 16.52 13.64
C VAL A 73 1.22 16.17 12.35
N LEU A 74 1.97 15.83 11.30
CA LEU A 74 1.43 15.39 10.01
C LEU A 74 1.81 13.93 9.75
N LEU A 75 0.86 13.16 9.22
CA LEU A 75 1.07 11.76 8.85
C LEU A 75 1.05 11.62 7.32
N VAL A 76 2.10 11.03 6.78
CA VAL A 76 2.35 10.89 5.33
C VAL A 76 2.56 9.43 4.96
N GLY A 77 2.36 9.10 3.68
CA GLY A 77 2.49 7.73 3.17
C GLY A 77 1.65 6.72 3.95
N GLU A 78 2.18 5.52 4.14
CA GLU A 78 1.45 4.44 4.83
C GLU A 78 1.07 4.81 6.27
N ALA A 79 1.84 5.65 6.96
CA ALA A 79 1.50 6.09 8.31
C ALA A 79 0.20 6.92 8.35
N GLY A 80 -0.12 7.62 7.26
CA GLY A 80 -1.39 8.36 7.11
C GLY A 80 -2.51 7.57 6.42
N GLY A 81 -2.26 6.29 6.12
CA GLY A 81 -3.19 5.44 5.38
C GLY A 81 -3.07 5.59 3.86
N PHE A 82 -2.02 6.22 3.32
CA PHE A 82 -1.90 6.43 1.88
C PHE A 82 -1.13 5.31 1.19
N ASN A 83 -1.84 4.49 0.41
CA ASN A 83 -1.28 3.57 -0.58
C ASN A 83 -2.29 3.32 -1.71
N ARG A 84 -1.81 2.87 -2.87
CA ARG A 84 -2.62 2.55 -4.05
C ARG A 84 -2.49 1.05 -4.36
N CYS A 85 -3.20 0.22 -3.60
CA CYS A 85 -3.19 -1.24 -3.77
C CYS A 85 -1.78 -1.86 -3.66
N ALA A 86 -1.17 -1.74 -2.48
CA ALA A 86 0.20 -2.18 -2.18
C ALA A 86 1.33 -1.42 -2.92
N GLU A 87 1.01 -0.40 -3.71
CA GLU A 87 1.99 0.62 -4.15
C GLU A 87 1.93 1.82 -3.20
N GLY A 88 2.95 2.00 -2.36
CA GLY A 88 3.00 3.07 -1.36
C GLY A 88 3.98 4.21 -1.68
N ILE A 89 4.93 4.00 -2.60
CA ILE A 89 6.04 4.92 -2.82
C ILE A 89 5.54 6.25 -3.40
N THR A 90 4.72 6.18 -4.44
CA THR A 90 4.17 7.37 -5.12
C THR A 90 3.33 8.19 -4.15
N SER A 91 2.45 7.54 -3.40
CA SER A 91 1.61 8.20 -2.41
C SER A 91 2.42 8.80 -1.26
N ALA A 92 3.46 8.12 -0.79
CA ALA A 92 4.36 8.65 0.24
C ALA A 92 5.11 9.91 -0.23
N LEU A 93 5.58 9.94 -1.48
CA LEU A 93 6.25 11.12 -2.05
C LEU A 93 5.28 12.29 -2.20
N ILE A 94 4.10 12.06 -2.76
CA ILE A 94 3.08 13.10 -2.95
C ILE A 94 2.65 13.70 -1.61
N THR A 95 2.35 12.84 -0.63
CA THR A 95 1.90 13.30 0.69
C THR A 95 3.03 13.92 1.51
N GLY A 96 4.26 13.44 1.37
CA GLY A 96 5.44 14.06 1.95
C GLY A 96 5.67 15.48 1.43
N GLN A 97 5.56 15.68 0.11
CA GLN A 97 5.63 17.02 -0.49
C GLN A 97 4.50 17.92 0.04
N ALA A 98 3.26 17.45 0.00
CA ALA A 98 2.10 18.22 0.48
C ALA A 98 2.24 18.61 1.96
N ALA A 99 2.78 17.72 2.81
CA ALA A 99 3.07 18.02 4.21
C ALA A 99 4.15 19.11 4.35
N GLY A 100 5.25 19.03 3.59
CA GLY A 100 6.31 20.04 3.59
C GLY A 100 5.79 21.43 3.18
N GLU A 101 5.01 21.51 2.10
CA GLU A 101 4.37 22.75 1.65
C GLU A 101 3.39 23.30 2.69
N SER A 102 2.65 22.43 3.38
CA SER A 102 1.70 22.81 4.43
C SER A 102 2.41 23.38 5.67
N ILE A 103 3.57 22.84 6.04
CA ILE A 103 4.41 23.38 7.12
C ILE A 103 4.91 24.78 6.75
N LEU A 104 5.42 24.96 5.53
CA LEU A 104 5.90 26.28 5.09
C LEU A 104 4.79 27.32 5.12
N LYS A 105 3.60 26.96 4.64
CA LYS A 105 2.44 27.86 4.65
C LYS A 105 1.96 28.16 6.06
N SER A 106 1.94 27.17 6.95
CA SER A 106 1.61 27.35 8.38
C SER A 106 2.53 28.37 9.05
N VAL A 107 3.84 28.32 8.79
CA VAL A 107 4.80 29.30 9.30
C VAL A 107 4.52 30.72 8.78
N GLN A 108 4.05 30.85 7.55
CA GLN A 108 3.75 32.16 6.92
C GLN A 108 2.43 32.77 7.39
N THR A 109 1.39 31.96 7.61
CA THR A 109 0.03 32.43 7.89
C THR A 109 -0.35 32.34 9.37
N GLY A 110 0.33 31.51 10.15
CA GLY A 110 -0.05 31.16 11.52
C GLY A 110 -1.20 30.14 11.61
N GLU A 111 -1.73 29.66 10.48
CA GLU A 111 -2.75 28.61 10.46
C GLU A 111 -2.13 27.24 10.82
N PRO A 112 -2.88 26.30 11.41
CA PRO A 112 -2.36 24.96 11.73
C PRO A 112 -1.97 24.18 10.46
N ALA A 113 -0.75 23.63 10.43
CA ALA A 113 -0.26 22.84 9.30
C ALA A 113 -1.18 21.65 8.97
N SER A 114 -1.80 21.03 9.98
CA SER A 114 -2.74 19.91 9.78
C SER A 114 -3.98 20.28 8.98
N GLU A 115 -4.49 21.51 9.13
CA GLU A 115 -5.69 21.96 8.41
C GLU A 115 -5.36 22.22 6.92
N ILE A 116 -4.21 22.84 6.67
CA ILE A 116 -3.69 23.05 5.31
C ILE A 116 -3.40 21.70 4.63
N TYR A 117 -2.75 20.79 5.36
CA TYR A 117 -2.39 19.47 4.85
C TYR A 117 -3.62 18.61 4.52
N LEU A 118 -4.65 18.65 5.36
CA LEU A 118 -5.90 17.94 5.07
C LEU A 118 -6.49 18.37 3.72
N VAL A 119 -6.46 19.66 3.40
CA VAL A 119 -6.98 20.16 2.12
C VAL A 119 -6.10 19.71 0.95
N THR A 120 -4.78 19.81 1.07
CA THR A 120 -3.85 19.48 -0.02
C THR A 120 -3.76 17.97 -0.28
N ALA A 121 -3.88 17.13 0.75
CA ALA A 121 -3.81 15.68 0.64
C ALA A 121 -5.10 15.04 0.07
N LYS A 122 -6.23 15.74 0.04
CA LYS A 122 -7.54 15.20 -0.42
C LYS A 122 -7.46 14.55 -1.79
N GLN A 123 -6.76 15.15 -2.74
CA GLN A 123 -6.64 14.58 -4.08
C GLN A 123 -5.97 13.21 -4.07
N GLU A 124 -4.96 13.03 -3.20
CA GLU A 124 -4.28 11.76 -3.06
C GLU A 124 -5.14 10.73 -2.31
N MET A 125 -5.92 11.15 -1.30
CA MET A 125 -6.93 10.28 -0.69
C MET A 125 -7.88 9.70 -1.74
N GLU A 126 -8.38 10.54 -2.66
CA GLU A 126 -9.29 10.06 -3.71
C GLU A 126 -8.62 9.11 -4.70
N ARG A 127 -7.34 9.33 -5.01
CA ARG A 127 -6.60 8.41 -5.87
C ARG A 127 -6.40 7.04 -5.20
N CYS A 128 -6.07 7.03 -3.91
CA CYS A 128 -5.97 5.81 -3.12
C CYS A 128 -7.31 5.06 -3.06
N ARG A 129 -8.42 5.76 -2.74
CA ARG A 129 -9.77 5.16 -2.73
C ARG A 129 -10.14 4.56 -4.09
N LYS A 130 -9.90 5.30 -5.18
CA LYS A 130 -10.20 4.82 -6.55
C LYS A 130 -9.39 3.58 -6.92
N ALA A 131 -8.12 3.51 -6.53
CA ALA A 131 -7.29 2.33 -6.79
C ALA A 131 -7.91 1.07 -6.16
N TYR A 132 -8.36 1.16 -4.90
CA TYR A 132 -8.99 0.05 -4.20
C TYR A 132 -10.39 -0.27 -4.75
N GLY A 133 -11.21 0.74 -5.06
CA GLY A 133 -12.54 0.56 -5.64
C GLY A 133 -12.51 -0.02 -7.06
N PHE A 134 -11.46 0.24 -7.83
CA PHE A 134 -11.26 -0.39 -9.13
C PHE A 134 -11.12 -1.91 -9.01
N LEU A 135 -10.39 -2.40 -8.01
CA LEU A 135 -10.22 -3.83 -7.81
C LEU A 135 -11.53 -4.51 -7.43
N GLU A 136 -12.26 -3.95 -6.47
CA GLU A 136 -13.56 -4.50 -6.05
C GLU A 136 -14.56 -4.56 -7.22
N LYS A 137 -14.63 -3.50 -8.02
CA LYS A 137 -15.53 -3.45 -9.18
C LYS A 137 -15.20 -4.49 -10.25
N ASN A 138 -13.91 -4.75 -10.53
CA ASN A 138 -13.50 -5.60 -11.64
C ASN A 138 -13.27 -7.07 -11.24
N LEU A 139 -12.90 -7.33 -9.99
CA LEU A 139 -12.61 -8.67 -9.47
C LEU A 139 -13.74 -9.23 -8.62
N GLY A 140 -14.76 -8.41 -8.29
CA GLY A 140 -15.85 -8.77 -7.36
C GLY A 140 -15.39 -8.94 -5.92
N VAL A 141 -14.09 -8.77 -5.66
CA VAL A 141 -13.45 -8.90 -4.35
C VAL A 141 -12.35 -7.86 -4.25
N ASN A 142 -12.12 -7.31 -3.06
CA ASN A 142 -10.93 -6.54 -2.77
C ASN A 142 -9.92 -7.46 -2.05
N PRO A 143 -8.82 -7.88 -2.71
CA PRO A 143 -7.88 -8.84 -2.11
C PRO A 143 -7.06 -8.24 -0.97
N PHE A 144 -7.19 -6.92 -0.74
CA PHE A 144 -6.46 -6.17 0.26
C PHE A 144 -7.32 -5.81 1.47
N THR A 145 -8.65 -5.94 1.45
CA THR A 145 -9.48 -5.69 2.63
C THR A 145 -9.41 -6.85 3.61
N ARG A 146 -9.44 -6.53 4.91
CA ARG A 146 -9.70 -7.58 5.89
C ARG A 146 -11.13 -8.09 5.69
N GLY A 147 -11.33 -9.42 5.73
CA GLY A 147 -12.66 -10.02 5.54
C GLY A 147 -13.69 -9.44 6.52
N SER A 148 -14.97 -9.44 6.14
CA SER A 148 -16.09 -8.83 6.89
C SER A 148 -16.19 -9.20 8.38
N ASN A 149 -15.51 -10.26 8.84
CA ASN A 149 -15.48 -10.73 10.23
C ASN A 149 -14.44 -10.06 11.12
N SER A 150 -13.69 -9.06 10.66
CA SER A 150 -12.58 -8.46 11.42
C SER A 150 -12.78 -6.99 11.81
N ARG A 151 -14.00 -6.45 11.79
CA ARG A 151 -14.27 -5.14 12.42
C ARG A 151 -14.22 -5.35 13.94
N PRO A 152 -13.27 -4.74 14.67
CA PRO A 152 -13.38 -4.69 16.12
C PRO A 152 -14.44 -3.63 16.46
N GLY A 153 -15.55 -4.06 17.05
CA GLY A 153 -16.53 -3.19 17.71
C GLY A 153 -17.43 -2.38 16.78
N SER A 154 -18.59 -2.96 16.45
CA SER A 154 -19.86 -2.23 16.41
C SER A 154 -20.55 -2.38 17.75
#